data_AF-A0A2E1CRK5-F1
#
_entry.id   AF-A0A2E1CRK5-F1
#
_cell.length_a   1.000
_cell.length_b   1.000
_cell.length_c   1.000
_cell.angle_alpha   90.00
_cell.angle_beta   90.00
_cell.angle_gamma   90.00
#
_symmetry.space_group_name_H-M   'P 1'
#
loop_
_entity.id
_entity.type
_entity.pdbx_description
1 polymer ?
#
loop_
_entity_poly.entity_id
_entity_poly.type
_entity_poly.pdbx_seq_one_letter_code
_entity_poly.pdbx_strand_id
1 'polypeptide(L)'
;MKIEQDIISEKFSELRSLIVEYAKQEIRDPLKALTKWLSLGLLGMLFLSVGAGLGALGILRLLQNEVSLFDDSLSFIPYVLVFVTLLFVIGISLKALRKGQ
;
A
#
# COMPACT_ATOMS: atom_id res chain seq x y z
N MET A 1 -35.55 -25.83 -41.35
CA MET A 1 -35.48 -25.97 -39.88
C MET A 1 -34.05 -26.14 -39.37
N LYS A 2 -33.22 -27.09 -39.86
CA LYS A 2 -31.80 -27.22 -39.42
C LYS A 2 -30.94 -25.98 -39.73
N ILE A 3 -31.05 -25.44 -40.95
CA ILE A 3 -30.31 -24.26 -41.41
C ILE A 3 -30.58 -23.04 -40.51
N GLU A 4 -31.82 -22.87 -40.05
CA GLU A 4 -32.23 -21.75 -39.19
C GLU A 4 -31.64 -21.87 -37.78
N GLN A 5 -31.57 -23.09 -37.23
CA GLN A 5 -30.97 -23.33 -35.91
C GLN A 5 -29.45 -23.14 -35.92
N ASP A 6 -28.77 -23.57 -36.98
CA ASP A 6 -27.32 -23.39 -37.11
C ASP A 6 -26.95 -21.89 -37.17
N ILE A 7 -27.73 -21.09 -37.92
CA ILE A 7 -27.55 -19.63 -38.00
C ILE A 7 -27.78 -18.95 -36.64
N ILE A 8 -28.80 -19.37 -35.89
CA ILE A 8 -29.10 -18.80 -34.56
C ILE A 8 -27.98 -19.16 -33.57
N SER A 9 -27.46 -20.38 -33.62
CA SER A 9 -26.34 -20.83 -32.78
C SER A 9 -25.05 -20.07 -33.10
N GLU A 10 -24.75 -19.87 -34.37
CA GLU A 10 -23.59 -19.09 -34.83
C GLU A 10 -23.68 -17.63 -34.35
N LYS A 11 -24.83 -16.97 -34.58
CA LYS A 11 -25.06 -15.60 -34.09
C LYS A 11 -24.97 -15.48 -32.58
N PHE A 12 -25.49 -16.45 -31.83
CA PHE A 12 -25.37 -16.45 -30.38
C PHE A 12 -23.90 -16.55 -29.94
N SER A 13 -23.11 -17.37 -30.62
CA SER A 13 -21.67 -17.48 -30.36
C SER A 13 -20.91 -16.19 -30.66
N GLU A 14 -21.27 -15.49 -31.74
CA GLU A 14 -20.72 -14.18 -32.11
C GLU A 14 -21.09 -13.09 -31.11
N LEU A 15 -22.36 -13.01 -30.69
CA LEU A 15 -22.76 -12.05 -29.66
C LEU A 15 -22.01 -12.31 -28.35
N ARG A 16 -21.86 -13.58 -27.96
CA ARG A 16 -21.11 -13.95 -26.76
C ARG A 16 -19.64 -13.56 -26.86
N SER A 17 -18.99 -13.80 -28.00
CA SER A 17 -17.57 -13.44 -28.17
C SER A 17 -17.37 -11.93 -28.11
N LEU A 18 -18.26 -11.15 -28.75
CA LEU A 18 -18.24 -9.69 -28.72
C LEU A 18 -18.41 -9.13 -27.30
N ILE A 19 -19.35 -9.67 -26.52
CA ILE A 19 -19.56 -9.24 -25.13
C ILE A 19 -18.33 -9.53 -24.27
N VAL A 20 -17.75 -10.72 -24.41
CA VAL A 20 -16.55 -11.10 -23.64
C VAL A 20 -15.36 -10.23 -24.02
N GLU A 21 -15.21 -9.90 -25.30
CA GLU A 21 -14.14 -9.05 -25.79
C GLU A 21 -14.30 -7.60 -25.30
N TYR A 22 -15.51 -7.06 -25.34
CA TYR A 22 -15.82 -5.74 -24.79
C TYR A 22 -15.54 -5.67 -23.29
N ALA A 23 -16.00 -6.66 -22.51
CA ALA A 23 -15.72 -6.71 -21.07
C ALA A 23 -14.20 -6.74 -20.78
N LYS A 24 -13.41 -7.45 -21.60
CA LYS A 24 -11.94 -7.45 -21.48
C LYS A 24 -11.30 -6.11 -21.82
N GLN A 25 -11.87 -5.36 -22.77
CA GLN A 25 -11.41 -4.02 -23.13
C GLN A 25 -11.73 -3.03 -22.01
N GLU A 26 -12.96 -3.04 -21.51
CA GLU A 26 -13.42 -2.15 -20.43
C GLU A 26 -12.62 -2.35 -19.13
N ILE A 27 -12.13 -3.57 -18.86
CA ILE A 27 -11.32 -3.88 -17.66
C ILE A 27 -9.82 -3.52 -17.82
N ARG A 28 -9.31 -3.40 -19.05
CA ARG A 28 -7.86 -3.14 -19.26
C ARG A 28 -7.41 -1.81 -18.70
N ASP A 29 -8.19 -0.76 -18.95
CA ASP A 29 -7.86 0.59 -18.52
C ASP A 29 -7.93 0.76 -16.99
N PRO A 30 -8.98 0.31 -16.27
CA PRO A 30 -8.99 0.36 -14.82
C PRO A 30 -7.89 -0.53 -14.21
N LEU A 31 -7.55 -1.67 -14.82
CA LEU A 31 -6.46 -2.51 -14.33
C LEU A 31 -5.09 -1.81 -14.43
N LYS A 32 -4.81 -1.11 -15.54
CA LYS A 32 -3.58 -0.30 -15.69
C LYS A 32 -3.53 0.86 -14.70
N ALA A 33 -4.66 1.52 -14.48
CA ALA A 33 -4.75 2.58 -13.47
C ALA A 33 -4.44 2.01 -12.08
N LEU A 34 -5.04 0.89 -11.72
CA LEU A 34 -4.82 0.21 -10.44
C LEU A 34 -3.36 -0.18 -10.25
N THR A 35 -2.71 -0.78 -11.25
CA THR A 35 -1.30 -1.18 -11.14
C THR A 35 -0.37 0.02 -10.97
N LYS A 36 -0.66 1.15 -11.61
CA LYS A 36 0.09 2.41 -11.41
C LYS A 36 -0.07 2.95 -9.99
N TRP A 37 -1.29 3.01 -9.47
CA TRP A 37 -1.51 3.50 -8.10
C TRP A 37 -0.93 2.56 -7.05
N LEU A 38 -1.06 1.25 -7.27
CA LEU A 38 -0.51 0.24 -6.38
C LEU A 38 1.02 0.28 -6.35
N SER A 39 1.68 0.42 -7.50
CA SER A 39 3.13 0.50 -7.55
C SER A 39 3.67 1.76 -6.88
N LEU A 40 3.00 2.89 -7.04
CA LEU A 40 3.32 4.13 -6.32
C LEU A 40 3.12 3.96 -4.80
N GLY A 41 2.03 3.31 -4.39
CA GLY A 41 1.77 2.99 -2.98
C GLY A 41 2.84 2.09 -2.37
N LEU A 42 3.25 1.04 -3.09
CA LEU A 42 4.31 0.12 -2.66
C LEU A 42 5.66 0.84 -2.54
N LEU A 43 6.02 1.67 -3.52
CA LEU A 43 7.25 2.44 -3.48
C LEU A 43 7.25 3.43 -2.30
N GLY A 44 6.12 4.09 -2.06
CA GLY A 44 5.92 4.96 -0.91
C GLY A 44 6.06 4.21 0.41
N MET A 45 5.46 3.02 0.52
CA MET A 45 5.56 2.17 1.70
C MET A 45 7.01 1.76 2.00
N LEU A 46 7.78 1.40 0.96
CA LEU A 46 9.20 1.08 1.12
C LEU A 46 9.99 2.28 1.65
N PHE A 47 9.83 3.45 1.06
CA PHE A 47 10.53 4.67 1.49
C PHE A 47 10.14 5.06 2.92
N LEU A 48 8.85 5.01 3.27
CA LEU A 48 8.38 5.32 4.61
C LEU A 48 8.90 4.31 5.64
N SER A 49 8.92 3.02 5.32
CA SER A 49 9.43 1.99 6.22
C SER A 49 10.92 2.18 6.50
N VAL A 50 11.72 2.42 5.46
CA VAL A 50 13.17 2.64 5.61
C VAL A 50 13.46 3.94 6.33
N GLY A 51 12.78 5.03 5.96
CA GLY A 51 12.94 6.34 6.59
C GLY A 51 12.55 6.32 8.07
N ALA A 52 11.43 5.68 8.42
CA ALA A 52 11.01 5.54 9.82
C ALA A 52 12.00 4.68 10.62
N GLY A 53 12.50 3.58 10.03
CA GLY A 53 13.51 2.73 10.67
C GLY A 53 14.82 3.46 10.94
N LEU A 54 15.37 4.14 9.92
CA LEU A 54 16.59 4.93 10.07
C LEU A 54 16.39 6.12 11.03
N GLY A 55 15.23 6.77 10.98
CA GLY A 55 14.88 7.85 11.90
C GLY A 55 14.83 7.37 13.36
N ALA A 56 14.21 6.21 13.62
CA ALA A 56 14.17 5.62 14.94
C ALA A 56 15.57 5.28 15.46
N LEU A 57 16.43 4.68 14.62
CA LEU A 57 17.82 4.41 14.98
C LEU A 57 18.62 5.69 15.23
N GLY A 58 18.40 6.73 14.43
CA GLY A 58 19.04 8.03 14.59
C GLY A 58 18.67 8.68 15.92
N ILE A 59 17.37 8.74 16.26
CA ILE A 59 16.89 9.27 17.53
C ILE A 59 17.45 8.46 18.70
N LEU A 60 17.41 7.12 18.61
CA LEU A 60 17.95 6.25 19.65
C LEU A 60 19.43 6.53 19.89
N ARG A 61 20.21 6.67 18.81
CA ARG A 61 21.65 6.91 18.90
C ARG A 61 21.96 8.31 19.44
N LEU A 62 21.19 9.33 19.06
CA LEU A 62 21.33 10.67 19.63
C LEU A 62 21.05 10.66 21.13
N LEU A 63 19.98 9.97 21.55
CA LEU A 63 19.60 9.92 22.96
C LEU A 63 20.61 9.12 23.81
N GLN A 64 21.23 8.10 23.25
CA GLN A 64 22.26 7.31 23.94
C GLN A 64 23.63 7.97 23.93
N ASN A 65 24.03 8.65 22.84
CA ASN A 65 25.37 9.23 22.73
C ASN A 65 25.50 10.60 23.43
N GLU A 66 24.46 11.44 23.38
CA GLU A 66 24.56 12.82 23.89
C GLU A 66 24.08 12.94 25.34
N VAL A 67 23.33 11.95 25.84
CA VAL A 67 22.74 12.00 27.18
C VAL A 67 23.31 10.90 28.06
N SER A 68 24.42 11.22 28.74
CA SER A 68 25.12 10.33 29.69
C SER A 68 24.30 9.91 30.92
N LEU A 69 23.10 10.50 31.11
CA LEU A 69 22.17 10.11 32.18
C LEU A 69 21.61 8.69 31.98
N PHE A 70 21.76 8.09 30.79
CA PHE A 70 21.20 6.78 30.45
C PHE A 70 22.23 5.63 30.46
N ASP A 71 23.47 5.86 30.89
CA ASP A 71 24.55 4.87 30.74
C ASP A 71 24.47 3.65 31.68
N ASP A 72 23.68 3.72 32.77
CA ASP A 72 23.68 2.69 33.82
C ASP A 72 22.27 2.09 34.05
N SER A 73 21.60 2.40 35.17
CA SER A 73 20.26 1.83 35.48
C SER A 73 19.12 2.34 34.59
N LEU A 74 19.33 3.41 33.81
CA LEU A 74 18.30 4.06 33.00
C LEU A 74 18.45 3.79 31.49
N SER A 75 19.30 2.85 31.10
CA SER A 75 19.58 2.49 29.70
C SER A 75 18.35 2.01 28.92
N PHE A 76 17.28 1.61 29.60
CA PHE A 76 16.01 1.23 28.97
C PHE A 76 15.16 2.45 28.51
N ILE A 77 15.35 3.63 29.10
CA ILE A 77 14.52 4.82 28.83
C ILE A 77 14.58 5.26 27.35
N PRO A 78 15.76 5.33 26.70
CA PRO A 78 15.86 5.66 25.29
C PRO A 78 15.01 4.77 24.38
N TYR A 79 14.95 3.47 24.66
CA TYR A 79 14.14 2.54 23.90
C TYR A 79 12.64 2.80 24.07
N VAL A 80 12.20 3.08 25.30
CA VAL A 80 10.80 3.45 25.59
C VAL A 80 10.43 4.75 24.90
N LEU A 81 11.31 5.76 24.89
CA LEU A 81 11.04 7.05 24.25
C LEU A 81 10.92 6.91 22.72
N VAL A 82 11.81 6.14 22.10
CA VAL A 82 11.74 5.85 20.66
C VAL A 82 10.47 5.06 20.33
N PHE A 83 10.08 4.11 21.18
CA PHE A 83 8.84 3.36 21.02
C PHE A 83 7.60 4.27 21.08
N VAL A 84 7.53 5.18 22.07
CA VAL A 84 6.45 6.18 22.17
C VAL A 84 6.43 7.09 20.95
N THR A 85 7.60 7.49 20.45
CA THR A 85 7.72 8.30 19.23
C THR A 85 7.15 7.56 18.02
N LEU A 86 7.45 6.27 17.85
CA LEU A 86 6.87 5.44 16.79
C LEU A 86 5.35 5.30 16.92
N LEU A 87 4.83 5.11 18.14
CA LEU A 87 3.38 5.09 18.38
C LEU A 87 2.71 6.41 17.99
N PHE A 88 3.37 7.53 18.28
CA PHE A 88 2.87 8.85 17.90
C PHE A 88 2.83 9.03 16.38
N VAL A 89 3.88 8.60 15.68
CA VAL A 89 3.90 8.60 14.20
C VAL A 89 2.76 7.75 13.65
N ILE A 90 2.57 6.53 14.18
CA ILE A 90 1.45 5.65 13.78
C ILE A 90 0.11 6.34 14.00
N GLY A 91 -0.08 6.97 15.17
CA GLY A 91 -1.31 7.71 15.49
C GLY A 91 -1.59 8.84 14.49
N ILE A 92 -0.56 9.61 14.10
CA ILE A 92 -0.67 10.64 13.07
C ILE A 92 -1.00 10.02 11.72
N SER A 93 -0.31 8.95 11.32
CA SER A 93 -0.55 8.26 10.05
C SER A 93 -1.99 7.74 9.96
N LEU A 94 -2.52 7.13 11.02
CA LEU A 94 -3.91 6.67 11.08
C LEU A 94 -4.90 7.84 10.99
N LYS A 95 -4.60 8.97 11.63
CA LYS A 95 -5.42 10.18 11.52
C LYS A 95 -5.38 10.76 10.11
N ALA A 96 -4.22 10.75 9.45
CA ALA A 96 -4.06 11.22 8.08
C ALA A 96 -4.87 10.37 7.10
N LEU A 97 -4.87 9.04 7.27
CA LEU A 97 -5.70 8.12 6.47
C LEU A 97 -7.20 8.42 6.64
N ARG A 98 -7.66 8.69 7.86
CA ARG A 98 -9.08 8.99 8.14
C ARG A 98 -9.54 10.33 7.59
N LYS A 99 -8.65 11.30 7.43
CA LYS A 99 -8.98 12.64 6.92
C LYS A 99 -9.09 12.68 5.39
N GLY A 100 -8.52 11.69 4.70
CA GLY A 100 -8.55 11.57 3.24
C GLY A 100 -9.73 10.76 2.68
N GLN A 101 -10.59 10.21 3.54
CA GLN A 101 -11.90 9.64 3.16
C GLN A 101 -13.01 10.65 3.49
#